data_AF-A0AAJ0U468-F1
#
_entry.id   AF-A0AAJ0U468-F1
#
_cell.length_a   1.000
_cell.length_b   1.000
_cell.length_c   1.000
_cell.angle_alpha   90.00
_cell.angle_beta   90.00
_cell.angle_gamma   90.00
#
_symmetry.space_group_name_H-M   'P 1'
#
loop_
_entity.id
_entity.type
_entity.pdbx_description
1 polymer ?
#
loop_
_entity_poly.entity_id
_entity_poly.type
_entity_poly.pdbx_seq_one_letter_code
_entity_poly.pdbx_strand_id
1 'polypeptide(L)'
;MKVRPVTAFLMALAAIVLALAAVAVIQSRIESIPAIDLEGDWLLTHLVQWGPYKSWTFRYRLSLSGEGIAVNGQGETLSVNGRPPGPRERTTLQVVETVLDKGYVIAWVFERNGARAGRGAIKWRVASDNRLVGSFRTTFYRGASVAQRLIPEGEEEEGSAAAD
;
A
#
# COMPACT_ATOMS: atom_id res chain seq x y z
N MET A 1 -34.12 39.36 33.88
CA MET A 1 -34.22 39.29 32.40
C MET A 1 -34.66 37.89 32.02
N LYS A 2 -35.91 37.71 31.54
CA LYS A 2 -36.38 36.41 30.99
C LYS A 2 -35.75 36.23 29.62
N VAL A 3 -34.85 35.25 29.47
CA VAL A 3 -34.35 34.83 28.15
C VAL A 3 -35.55 34.41 27.31
N ARG A 4 -35.75 35.02 26.14
CA ARG A 4 -36.93 34.75 25.31
C ARG A 4 -36.86 33.31 24.81
N PRO A 5 -37.95 32.53 24.87
CA PRO A 5 -37.96 31.11 24.51
C PRO A 5 -37.46 30.83 23.08
N VAL A 6 -37.58 31.83 22.20
CA VAL A 6 -37.09 31.79 20.81
C VAL A 6 -35.56 31.68 20.74
N THR A 7 -34.82 32.34 21.63
CA THR A 7 -33.34 32.31 21.61
C THR A 7 -32.79 30.95 22.03
N ALA A 8 -33.44 30.30 23.00
CA ALA A 8 -33.08 28.95 23.42
C ALA A 8 -33.35 27.91 22.34
N PHE A 9 -34.48 28.04 21.62
CA PHE A 9 -34.84 27.16 20.51
C PHE A 9 -33.84 27.27 19.34
N LEU A 10 -33.46 28.49 18.96
CA LEU A 10 -32.48 28.72 17.87
C LEU A 10 -31.09 28.15 18.22
N MET A 11 -30.65 28.29 19.47
CA MET A 11 -29.37 27.74 19.94
C MET A 11 -29.37 26.20 19.91
N ALA A 12 -30.48 25.57 20.32
CA ALA A 12 -30.62 24.12 20.25
C ALA A 12 -30.62 23.61 18.80
N LEU A 13 -31.30 24.30 17.89
CA LEU A 13 -31.31 23.96 16.46
C LEU A 13 -29.91 24.08 15.84
N ALA A 14 -29.19 25.16 16.14
CA ALA A 14 -27.82 25.36 15.65
C ALA A 14 -26.86 24.26 16.15
N ALA A 15 -26.97 23.84 17.40
CA ALA A 15 -26.16 22.76 17.96
C ALA A 15 -26.43 21.41 17.27
N ILE A 16 -27.69 21.10 16.95
CA ILE A 16 -28.07 19.88 16.21
C ILE A 16 -27.50 19.90 14.80
N VAL A 17 -27.62 21.04 14.09
CA VAL A 17 -27.06 21.18 12.73
C VAL A 17 -25.54 21.01 12.75
N LEU A 18 -24.85 21.57 13.74
CA LEU A 18 -23.40 21.40 13.91
C LEU A 18 -23.02 19.94 14.20
N ALA A 19 -23.77 19.24 15.05
CA ALA A 19 -23.53 17.83 15.35
C ALA A 19 -23.72 16.96 14.10
N LEU A 20 -24.78 17.19 13.32
CA LEU A 20 -25.03 16.48 12.07
C LEU A 20 -23.96 16.76 11.01
N ALA A 21 -23.52 18.01 10.88
CA ALA A 21 -22.43 18.37 9.97
C ALA A 21 -21.10 17.72 10.38
N ALA A 22 -20.79 17.67 11.67
CA ALA A 22 -19.60 16.98 12.17
C ALA A 22 -19.65 15.47 11.88
N VAL A 23 -20.81 14.83 12.09
CA VAL A 23 -21.00 13.40 11.75
C VAL A 23 -20.85 13.17 10.25
N ALA A 24 -21.42 14.01 9.39
CA ALA A 24 -21.28 13.89 7.94
C ALA A 24 -19.83 14.11 7.46
N VAL A 25 -19.10 15.04 8.08
CA VAL A 25 -17.67 15.25 7.81
C VAL A 25 -16.84 14.04 8.26
N ILE A 26 -17.18 13.41 9.39
CA ILE A 26 -16.50 12.20 9.85
C ILE A 26 -16.82 11.01 8.93
N GLN A 27 -18.08 10.82 8.53
CA GLN A 27 -18.49 9.75 7.61
C GLN A 27 -17.84 9.91 6.22
N SER A 28 -17.85 11.11 5.64
CA SER A 28 -17.19 11.35 4.34
C SER A 28 -15.66 11.16 4.39
N ARG A 29 -15.03 11.40 5.54
CA ARG A 29 -13.61 11.09 5.76
C ARG A 29 -13.33 9.59 5.85
N ILE A 30 -14.30 8.80 6.32
CA ILE A 30 -14.21 7.33 6.41
C ILE A 30 -14.45 6.71 5.02
N GLU A 31 -15.39 7.23 4.24
CA GLU A 31 -15.77 6.69 2.92
C GLU A 31 -14.81 7.02 1.77
N SER A 32 -13.82 7.92 1.97
CA SER A 32 -12.92 8.36 0.89
C SER A 32 -11.55 7.67 0.86
N ILE A 33 -11.38 6.56 1.58
CA ILE A 33 -10.22 5.69 1.36
C ILE A 33 -10.49 4.88 0.08
N PRO A 34 -9.72 5.05 -1.01
CA PRO A 34 -9.90 4.22 -2.18
C PRO A 34 -9.71 2.76 -1.76
N ALA A 35 -10.76 1.95 -1.98
CA ALA A 35 -10.75 0.52 -1.73
C ALA A 35 -9.88 -0.16 -2.79
N ILE A 36 -8.56 0.00 -2.70
CA ILE A 36 -7.64 -0.80 -3.48
C ILE A 36 -7.64 -2.20 -2.88
N ASP A 37 -7.96 -3.18 -3.71
CA ASP A 37 -7.68 -4.57 -3.38
C ASP A 37 -6.15 -4.78 -3.43
N LEU A 38 -5.58 -5.29 -2.36
CA LEU A 38 -4.15 -5.61 -2.25
C LEU A 38 -3.88 -7.12 -2.35
N GLU A 39 -4.91 -7.95 -2.29
CA GLU A 39 -4.77 -9.41 -2.30
C GLU A 39 -4.18 -9.91 -3.61
N GLY A 40 -3.44 -11.02 -3.58
CA GLY A 40 -2.90 -11.69 -4.76
C GLY A 40 -1.39 -11.48 -4.94
N ASP A 41 -0.93 -11.80 -6.15
CA ASP A 41 0.50 -11.79 -6.46
C ASP A 41 0.97 -10.47 -7.09
N TRP A 42 2.12 -10.01 -6.62
CA TRP A 42 2.75 -8.77 -7.01
C TRP A 42 4.21 -8.99 -7.37
N LEU A 43 4.64 -8.35 -8.45
CA LEU A 43 6.03 -8.16 -8.77
C LEU A 43 6.53 -6.90 -8.07
N LEU A 44 7.28 -7.09 -7.00
CA LEU A 44 7.90 -6.00 -6.25
C LEU A 44 9.31 -5.72 -6.77
N THR A 45 9.60 -4.48 -7.13
CA THR A 45 10.92 -4.03 -7.59
C THR A 45 11.47 -2.95 -6.66
N HIS A 46 12.62 -3.23 -6.05
CA HIS A 46 13.36 -2.31 -5.20
C HIS A 46 14.61 -1.80 -5.91
N LEU A 47 14.77 -0.49 -6.00
CA LEU A 47 15.97 0.16 -6.48
C LEU A 47 16.76 0.72 -5.30
N VAL A 48 17.86 0.05 -4.94
CA VAL A 48 18.80 0.48 -3.90
C VAL A 48 19.89 1.33 -4.53
N GLN A 49 20.13 2.52 -4.00
CA GLN A 49 21.28 3.34 -4.38
C GLN A 49 22.44 3.11 -3.40
N TRP A 50 23.59 2.72 -3.92
CA TRP A 50 24.84 2.51 -3.19
C TRP A 50 25.86 3.57 -3.61
N GLY A 51 25.68 4.80 -3.09
CA GLY A 51 26.47 5.95 -3.51
C GLY A 51 26.05 6.51 -4.88
N PRO A 52 26.82 7.45 -5.46
CA PRO A 52 26.39 8.22 -6.64
C PRO A 52 26.36 7.44 -7.96
N TYR A 53 27.10 6.33 -8.08
CA TYR A 53 27.33 5.65 -9.36
C TYR A 53 26.94 4.17 -9.38
N LYS A 54 26.34 3.65 -8.29
CA LYS A 54 26.00 2.23 -8.20
C LYS A 54 24.59 2.07 -7.70
N SER A 55 23.75 1.43 -8.49
CA SER A 55 22.39 1.06 -8.13
C SER A 55 22.20 -0.44 -8.26
N TRP A 56 21.43 -1.02 -7.35
CA TRP A 56 21.05 -2.42 -7.37
C TRP A 56 19.54 -2.52 -7.49
N THR A 57 19.07 -3.35 -8.41
CA THR A 57 17.66 -3.63 -8.62
C THR A 57 17.36 -5.03 -8.11
N PHE A 58 16.52 -5.13 -7.09
CA PHE A 58 16.00 -6.40 -6.58
C PHE A 58 14.57 -6.57 -7.07
N ARG A 59 14.25 -7.72 -7.65
CA ARG A 59 12.87 -8.10 -7.98
C ARG A 59 12.45 -9.24 -7.08
N TYR A 60 11.25 -9.14 -6.53
CA TYR A 60 10.64 -10.12 -5.67
C TYR A 60 9.29 -10.55 -6.24
N ARG A 61 8.92 -11.81 -6.01
CA ARG A 61 7.52 -12.24 -6.06
C ARG A 61 6.98 -12.03 -4.66
N LEU A 62 5.91 -11.27 -4.53
CA LEU A 62 5.24 -10.97 -3.26
C LEU A 62 3.79 -11.44 -3.37
N SER A 63 3.39 -12.36 -2.51
CA SER A 63 2.01 -12.81 -2.39
C SER A 63 1.40 -12.16 -1.16
N LEU A 64 0.29 -11.46 -1.33
CA LEU A 64 -0.46 -10.78 -0.29
C LEU A 64 -1.80 -11.49 -0.07
N SER A 65 -2.21 -11.64 1.18
CA SER A 65 -3.50 -12.20 1.56
C SER A 65 -4.07 -11.53 2.80
N GLY A 66 -5.39 -11.40 2.86
CA GLY A 66 -6.10 -10.79 3.98
C GLY A 66 -7.41 -10.17 3.54
N GLU A 67 -8.16 -9.65 4.51
CA GLU A 67 -9.45 -9.00 4.26
C GLU A 67 -9.33 -7.49 4.39
N GLY A 68 -9.74 -6.77 3.34
CA GLY A 68 -9.76 -5.32 3.30
C GLY A 68 -8.36 -4.71 3.47
N ILE A 69 -8.19 -3.88 4.49
CA ILE A 69 -6.96 -3.08 4.68
C ILE A 69 -5.86 -3.82 5.45
N ALA A 70 -6.19 -4.95 6.09
CA ALA A 70 -5.29 -5.73 6.92
C ALA A 70 -4.75 -6.92 6.11
N VAL A 71 -3.80 -6.64 5.22
CA VAL A 71 -3.12 -7.69 4.45
C VAL A 71 -1.77 -8.06 5.06
N ASN A 72 -1.52 -9.35 5.08
CA ASN A 72 -0.23 -9.97 5.35
C ASN A 72 0.36 -10.49 4.04
N GLY A 73 1.60 -10.95 4.07
CA GLY A 73 2.16 -11.54 2.86
C GLY A 73 3.57 -12.07 3.00
N GLN A 74 4.00 -12.76 1.96
CA GLN A 74 5.33 -13.34 1.88
C GLN A 74 5.89 -13.08 0.51
N GLY A 75 7.19 -12.80 0.44
CA GLY A 75 7.88 -12.64 -0.81
C GLY A 75 9.27 -13.23 -0.81
N GLU A 76 9.76 -13.51 -2.01
CA GLU A 76 11.09 -14.06 -2.25
C GLU A 76 11.77 -13.34 -3.40
N THR A 77 13.10 -13.21 -3.32
CA THR A 77 13.87 -12.58 -4.39
C THR A 77 13.89 -13.46 -5.64
N LEU A 78 13.36 -12.93 -6.74
CA LEU A 78 13.40 -13.55 -8.06
C LEU A 78 14.71 -13.25 -8.79
N SER A 79 15.19 -12.00 -8.74
CA SER A 79 16.42 -11.59 -9.44
C SER A 79 17.07 -10.38 -8.80
N VAL A 80 18.37 -10.25 -9.03
CA VAL A 80 19.18 -9.08 -8.69
C VAL A 80 19.87 -8.59 -9.93
N ASN A 81 19.67 -7.33 -10.30
CA ASN A 81 20.19 -6.72 -11.54
C ASN A 81 19.89 -7.57 -12.80
N GLY A 82 18.69 -8.17 -12.85
CA GLY A 82 18.24 -8.98 -14.00
C GLY A 82 18.81 -10.40 -14.08
N ARG A 83 19.67 -10.82 -13.14
CA ARG A 83 20.18 -12.20 -13.06
C ARG A 83 19.61 -12.96 -11.85
N PRO A 84 19.66 -14.29 -11.83
CA PRO A 84 19.30 -15.07 -10.65
C PRO A 84 20.10 -14.63 -9.40
N PRO A 85 19.49 -14.64 -8.20
CA PRO A 85 20.16 -14.24 -6.97
C PRO A 85 21.18 -15.30 -6.55
N GLY A 86 22.38 -14.84 -6.18
CA GLY A 86 23.36 -15.68 -5.48
C GLY A 86 22.89 -16.04 -4.06
N PRO A 87 23.57 -16.97 -3.38
CA PRO A 87 23.15 -17.43 -2.05
C PRO A 87 22.98 -16.33 -0.99
N ARG A 88 23.80 -15.26 -1.06
CA ARG A 88 23.75 -14.10 -0.15
C ARG A 88 22.86 -12.95 -0.63
N GLU A 89 22.17 -13.15 -1.75
CA GLU A 89 21.23 -12.19 -2.33
C GLU A 89 19.79 -12.67 -2.21
N ARG A 90 19.60 -13.98 -2.02
CA ARG A 90 18.31 -14.60 -1.71
C ARG A 90 17.77 -14.04 -0.42
N THR A 91 16.73 -13.23 -0.57
CA THR A 91 16.08 -12.54 0.52
C THR A 91 14.61 -12.92 0.52
N THR A 92 14.09 -13.26 1.70
CA THR A 92 12.66 -13.39 1.93
C THR A 92 12.14 -12.12 2.61
N LEU A 93 10.91 -11.74 2.26
CA LEU A 93 10.15 -10.66 2.85
C LEU A 93 8.90 -11.25 3.49
N GLN A 94 8.57 -10.80 4.69
CA GLN A 94 7.30 -11.10 5.35
C GLN A 94 6.61 -9.78 5.66
N VAL A 95 5.47 -9.53 5.03
CA VAL A 95 4.60 -8.41 5.36
C VAL A 95 3.75 -8.83 6.55
N VAL A 96 3.87 -8.10 7.66
CA VAL A 96 3.21 -8.43 8.94
C VAL A 96 2.01 -7.54 9.25
N GLU A 97 1.96 -6.37 8.64
CA GLU A 97 0.86 -5.43 8.80
C GLU A 97 0.87 -4.47 7.61
N THR A 98 -0.33 -4.06 7.22
CA THR A 98 -0.53 -2.98 6.27
C THR A 98 -1.53 -1.97 6.81
N VAL A 99 -1.31 -0.70 6.47
CA VAL A 99 -2.23 0.40 6.77
C VAL A 99 -2.45 1.22 5.51
N LEU A 100 -3.70 1.57 5.25
CA LEU A 100 -4.11 2.51 4.22
C LEU A 100 -4.35 3.90 4.84
N ASP A 101 -3.61 4.91 4.36
CA ASP A 101 -3.76 6.30 4.78
C ASP A 101 -3.73 7.22 3.57
N LYS A 102 -4.86 7.88 3.25
CA LYS A 102 -4.96 8.94 2.23
C LYS A 102 -4.33 8.56 0.87
N GLY A 103 -4.63 7.37 0.37
CA GLY A 103 -4.09 6.86 -0.91
C GLY A 103 -2.65 6.34 -0.84
N TYR A 104 -2.13 6.13 0.37
CA TYR A 104 -0.86 5.43 0.61
C TYR A 104 -1.10 4.09 1.27
N VAL A 105 -0.31 3.10 0.87
CA VAL A 105 -0.15 1.81 1.54
C VAL A 105 1.16 1.85 2.31
N ILE A 106 1.11 1.59 3.61
CA ILE A 106 2.29 1.41 4.45
C ILE A 106 2.33 -0.05 4.87
N ALA A 107 3.37 -0.78 4.48
CA ALA A 107 3.57 -2.18 4.80
C ALA A 107 4.78 -2.34 5.73
N TRP A 108 4.59 -2.92 6.91
CA TRP A 108 5.69 -3.31 7.79
C TRP A 108 6.21 -4.67 7.39
N VAL A 109 7.54 -4.77 7.27
CA VAL A 109 8.19 -5.97 6.75
C VAL A 109 9.28 -6.50 7.67
N PHE A 110 9.37 -7.82 7.76
CA PHE A 110 10.57 -8.53 8.17
C PHE A 110 11.32 -9.02 6.94
N GLU A 111 12.62 -8.79 6.92
CA GLU A 111 13.51 -9.17 5.82
C GLU A 111 14.52 -10.19 6.34
N ARG A 112 14.70 -11.31 5.64
CA ARG A 112 15.74 -12.29 5.97
C ARG A 112 16.63 -12.57 4.76
N ASN A 113 17.93 -12.42 4.93
CA ASN A 113 18.95 -12.74 3.93
C ASN A 113 19.96 -13.69 4.56
N GLY A 114 19.78 -15.00 4.31
CA GLY A 114 20.53 -16.06 4.98
C GLY A 114 20.39 -15.98 6.50
N ALA A 115 21.51 -15.81 7.20
CA ALA A 115 21.56 -15.71 8.66
C ALA A 115 21.20 -14.31 9.22
N ARG A 116 21.05 -13.29 8.36
CA ARG A 116 20.73 -11.93 8.78
C ARG A 116 19.23 -11.72 8.73
N ALA A 117 18.66 -11.16 9.79
CA ALA A 117 17.27 -10.73 9.85
C ALA A 117 17.21 -9.22 10.13
N GLY A 118 16.24 -8.55 9.52
CA GLY A 118 16.02 -7.12 9.61
C GLY A 118 14.54 -6.81 9.59
N ARG A 119 14.22 -5.56 9.88
CA ARG A 119 12.86 -5.02 9.83
C ARG A 119 12.83 -3.73 9.02
N GLY A 120 11.68 -3.38 8.51
CA GLY A 120 11.52 -2.17 7.74
C GLY A 120 10.07 -1.81 7.49
N ALA A 121 9.91 -0.78 6.69
CA ALA A 121 8.63 -0.41 6.13
C ALA A 121 8.78 -0.06 4.65
N ILE A 122 7.73 -0.34 3.90
CA ILE A 122 7.54 0.11 2.53
C ILE A 122 6.35 1.06 2.53
N LYS A 123 6.53 2.24 1.95
CA LYS A 123 5.45 3.22 1.78
C LYS A 123 5.24 3.43 0.29
N TRP A 124 4.08 2.99 -0.19
CA TRP A 124 3.63 3.21 -1.56
C TRP A 124 2.51 4.23 -1.61
N ARG A 125 2.45 4.98 -2.70
CA ARG A 125 1.23 5.65 -3.16
C ARG A 125 0.53 4.74 -4.16
N VAL A 126 -0.79 4.67 -4.09
CA VAL A 126 -1.60 4.02 -5.11
C VAL A 126 -1.51 4.84 -6.40
N ALA A 127 -0.91 4.27 -7.45
CA ALA A 127 -0.79 4.91 -8.75
C ALA A 127 -1.93 4.48 -9.69
N SER A 128 -2.33 3.21 -9.59
CA SER A 128 -3.55 2.61 -10.14
C SER A 128 -3.86 1.32 -9.37
N ASP A 129 -4.98 0.67 -9.66
CA ASP A 129 -5.42 -0.57 -8.96
C ASP A 129 -4.38 -1.70 -9.04
N ASN A 130 -3.58 -1.70 -10.10
CA ASN A 130 -2.56 -2.72 -10.35
C ASN A 130 -1.14 -2.21 -10.12
N ARG A 131 -0.95 -0.99 -9.60
CA ARG A 131 0.37 -0.37 -9.50
C ARG A 131 0.54 0.51 -8.27
N LEU A 132 1.56 0.19 -7.50
CA LEU A 132 1.99 0.91 -6.31
C LEU A 132 3.39 1.50 -6.54
N VAL A 133 3.60 2.77 -6.18
CA VAL A 133 4.89 3.45 -6.38
C VAL A 133 5.27 4.22 -5.12
N GLY A 134 6.50 4.06 -4.65
CA GLY A 134 6.99 4.81 -3.51
C GLY A 134 8.41 4.46 -3.11
N SER A 135 8.61 4.25 -1.81
CA SER A 135 9.94 4.08 -1.24
C SER A 135 9.91 3.04 -0.13
N PHE A 136 11.09 2.51 0.18
CA PHE A 136 11.25 1.57 1.28
C PHE A 136 12.46 1.91 2.11
N ARG A 137 12.42 1.46 3.37
CA ARG A 137 13.55 1.51 4.28
C ARG A 137 13.50 0.29 5.18
N THR A 138 14.55 -0.52 5.13
CA THR A 138 14.79 -1.64 6.03
C THR A 138 16.05 -1.40 6.86
N THR A 139 16.35 -2.35 7.74
CA THR A 139 17.63 -2.41 8.45
C THR A 139 18.83 -2.42 7.50
N PHE A 140 18.69 -2.98 6.30
CA PHE A 140 19.81 -3.18 5.38
C PHE A 140 19.87 -2.14 4.28
N TYR A 141 18.72 -1.72 3.75
CA TYR A 141 18.66 -0.90 2.55
C TYR A 141 17.59 0.18 2.61
N ARG A 142 17.71 1.15 1.71
CA ARG A 142 16.68 2.14 1.44
C ARG A 142 16.67 2.47 -0.05
N GLY A 143 15.54 2.89 -0.58
CA GLY A 143 15.45 3.28 -1.98
C GLY A 143 14.03 3.41 -2.50
N ALA A 144 13.90 3.39 -3.82
CA ALA A 144 12.61 3.42 -4.50
C ALA A 144 12.00 2.02 -4.56
N SER A 145 10.68 1.94 -4.54
CA SER A 145 9.92 0.69 -4.58
C SER A 145 8.74 0.83 -5.53
N VAL A 146 8.55 -0.16 -6.39
CA VAL A 146 7.39 -0.28 -7.28
C VAL A 146 6.81 -1.68 -7.13
N ALA A 147 5.51 -1.80 -6.87
CA ALA A 147 4.81 -3.08 -6.94
C ALA A 147 3.84 -3.05 -8.12
N GLN A 148 3.89 -4.10 -8.94
CA GLN A 148 2.99 -4.29 -10.08
C GLN A 148 2.24 -5.59 -9.88
N ARG A 149 0.91 -5.55 -9.93
CA ARG A 149 0.08 -6.76 -9.82
C ARG A 149 0.42 -7.71 -10.97
N LEU A 150 0.58 -8.99 -10.65
CA LEU A 150 0.70 -10.06 -11.63
C LEU A 150 -0.71 -10.52 -11.99
N ILE A 151 -1.12 -10.30 -13.23
CA ILE A 151 -2.38 -10.84 -13.75
C ILE A 151 -2.04 -12.28 -14.20
N PRO A 152 -2.81 -13.30 -13.77
CA PRO A 152 -2.61 -14.65 -14.26
C PRO A 152 -2.73 -14.67 -15.80
N GLU A 153 -1.76 -15.29 -16.46
CA GLU A 153 -1.80 -15.49 -17.92
C GLU A 153 -3.06 -16.31 -18.26
N GLY A 154 -4.10 -15.64 -18.80
CA GLY A 154 -5.40 -16.25 -19.09
C GLY A 154 -6.60 -15.30 -19.04
N GLU A 155 -6.46 -14.12 -18.42
CA GLU A 155 -7.47 -13.06 -18.41
C GLU A 155 -7.09 -11.92 -19.37
N GLU A 156 -6.79 -12.25 -20.64
CA GLU A 156 -6.83 -11.22 -21.68
C GLU A 156 -8.31 -10.87 -21.92
N GLU A 157 -8.65 -9.60 -21.73
CA GLU A 157 -10.01 -9.06 -21.91
C GLU A 157 -10.63 -9.54 -23.23
N GLU A 158 -11.61 -10.45 -23.13
CA GLU A 158 -12.62 -10.71 -24.15
C GLU A 158 -13.44 -9.42 -24.36
N GLY A 159 -12.89 -8.47 -25.11
CA GLY A 159 -13.44 -7.12 -25.09
C GLY A 159 -13.01 -6.19 -26.22
N SER A 160 -12.62 -6.69 -27.41
CA SER A 160 -12.47 -5.80 -28.57
C SER A 160 -12.43 -6.53 -29.92
N ALA A 161 -13.47 -7.27 -30.27
CA ALA A 161 -13.65 -7.73 -31.64
C ALA A 161 -15.14 -7.93 -31.98
N ALA A 162 -15.87 -6.83 -32.11
CA ALA A 162 -17.14 -6.81 -32.85
C ALA A 162 -17.46 -5.39 -33.33
N ALA A 163 -16.85 -4.99 -34.45
CA ALA A 163 -17.39 -3.97 -35.34
C ALA A 163 -16.76 -4.16 -36.73
N ASP A 164 -17.42 -4.95 -37.57
CA ASP A 164 -17.54 -4.75 -39.01
C ASP A 164 -18.93 -5.23 -39.44
#